data_AF-X1TVL3-F1
#
_entry.id   AF-X1TVL3-F1
#
_cell.length_a   1.000
_cell.length_b   1.000
_cell.length_c   1.000
_cell.angle_alpha   90.00
_cell.angle_beta   90.00
_cell.angle_gamma   90.00
#
_symmetry.space_group_name_H-M   'P 1'
#
loop_
_entity.id
_entity.type
_entity.pdbx_description
1 polymer ?
#
loop_
_entity_poly.entity_id
_entity_poly.type
_entity_poly.pdbx_seq_one_letter_code
_entity_poly.pdbx_strand_id
1 'polypeptide(L)' 'MPDFYDEEKEKIINLAEKIPKLKYSKKMFGFVLVLVIALYLASGIFIVAPDEQGVVRRFGKFIRIESPGLNYHLPYPI' A
#
# COMPACT_ATOMS: atom_id res chain seq x y z
N MET A 1 19.82 15.95 45.62
CA MET A 1 20.01 14.64 44.97
C MET A 1 19.89 14.91 43.48
N PRO A 2 20.90 14.66 42.64
CA PRO A 2 20.85 15.01 41.23
C PRO A 2 19.68 14.29 40.56
N ASP A 3 18.80 15.11 40.02
CA ASP A 3 17.53 14.85 39.39
C ASP A 3 17.75 14.38 37.94
N PHE A 4 18.37 13.20 37.83
CA PHE A 4 18.70 12.53 36.57
C PHE A 4 17.52 12.42 35.58
N TYR A 5 16.28 12.43 36.10
CA TYR A 5 15.04 12.40 35.31
C TYR A 5 14.76 13.70 34.54
N ASP A 6 15.25 14.85 35.01
CA ASP A 6 14.93 16.13 34.40
C ASP A 6 15.85 16.43 33.19
N GLU A 7 17.12 15.98 33.23
CA GLU A 7 18.05 16.07 32.10
C GLU A 7 17.58 15.27 30.87
N GLU A 8 16.99 14.09 31.07
CA GLU A 8 16.45 13.28 29.98
C GLU A 8 15.21 13.91 29.35
N LYS A 9 14.31 14.48 30.17
CA LYS A 9 13.11 15.17 29.67
C LYS A 9 13.46 16.37 28.79
N GLU A 10 14.43 17.18 29.20
CA GLU A 10 14.88 18.33 28.41
C GLU A 10 15.41 17.92 27.04
N LYS A 11 16.20 16.83 26.97
CA LYS A 11 16.70 16.28 25.71
C LYS A 11 15.55 15.83 24.79
N ILE A 12 14.55 15.15 25.34
CA ILE A 12 13.37 14.68 24.58
C ILE A 12 12.57 15.88 24.04
N ILE A 13 12.38 16.93 24.86
CA ILE A 13 11.64 18.15 24.48
C ILE A 13 12.36 18.88 23.34
N ASN A 14 13.67 19.12 23.49
CA ASN A 14 14.49 19.79 22.48
C ASN A 14 14.52 18.99 21.16
N LEU A 15 14.55 17.65 21.26
CA LEU A 15 14.50 16.77 20.10
C LEU A 15 13.15 16.82 19.38
N ALA A 16 12.04 16.81 20.13
CA ALA A 16 10.69 16.90 19.57
C ALA A 16 10.43 18.26 18.89
N GLU A 17 10.97 19.34 19.42
CA GLU A 17 10.86 20.69 18.85
C GLU A 17 11.66 20.85 17.56
N LYS A 18 12.78 20.12 17.44
CA LYS A 18 13.61 20.08 16.22
C LYS A 18 12.97 19.29 15.08
N ILE A 19 11.90 18.51 15.34
CA ILE A 19 11.19 17.77 14.29
C ILE A 19 10.36 18.76 13.47
N PRO A 20 10.63 18.92 12.16
CA PRO A 20 9.85 19.81 11.32
C PRO A 20 8.40 19.31 11.24
N LYS A 21 7.45 20.16 11.64
CA LYS A 21 6.02 19.86 11.53
C LYS A 21 5.62 19.85 10.06
N LEU A 22 5.42 18.65 9.52
CA LEU A 22 4.99 18.47 8.13
C LEU A 22 3.52 18.92 7.98
N LYS A 23 3.30 20.00 7.23
CA LYS A 23 1.95 20.53 6.97
C LYS A 23 1.28 19.72 5.85
N TYR A 24 0.44 18.76 6.23
CA TYR A 24 -0.37 18.01 5.27
C TYR A 24 -1.63 18.82 4.89
N SER A 25 -1.80 19.09 3.61
CA SER A 25 -3.02 19.70 3.08
C SER A 25 -4.06 18.63 2.78
N LYS A 26 -5.35 18.90 3.04
CA LYS A 26 -6.46 18.00 2.66
C LYS A 26 -6.44 17.62 1.17
N LYS A 27 -5.95 18.52 0.31
CA LYS A 27 -5.76 18.25 -1.13
C LYS A 27 -4.67 17.21 -1.40
N MET A 28 -3.55 17.29 -0.68
CA MET A 28 -2.44 16.34 -0.80
C MET A 28 -2.87 14.94 -0.34
N PHE A 29 -3.61 14.87 0.78
CA PHE A 29 -4.17 13.59 1.25
C PHE A 29 -5.12 12.97 0.22
N GLY A 30 -6.03 13.77 -0.36
CA GLY A 30 -6.93 13.28 -1.42
C GLY A 30 -6.18 12.75 -2.64
N PHE A 31 -5.13 13.45 -3.08
CA PHE A 31 -4.30 12.99 -4.20
C PHE A 31 -3.59 11.67 -3.91
N VAL A 32 -2.96 11.55 -2.73
CA VAL A 32 -2.29 10.32 -2.31
C VAL A 32 -3.28 9.16 -2.23
N LEU A 33 -4.49 9.39 -1.70
CA LEU A 33 -5.52 8.37 -1.61
C LEU A 33 -5.94 7.85 -3.01
N VAL A 34 -6.17 8.76 -3.95
CA VAL A 34 -6.51 8.38 -5.34
C VAL A 34 -5.37 7.59 -5.99
N LEU A 35 -4.12 8.03 -5.78
CA LEU A 35 -2.95 7.33 -6.30
C LEU A 35 -2.86 5.90 -5.75
N VAL A 36 -3.05 5.73 -4.44
CA VAL A 36 -3.03 4.42 -3.78
C VAL A 36 -4.13 3.52 -4.34
N ILE A 37 -5.34 4.03 -4.53
CA ILE A 37 -6.45 3.27 -5.12
C ILE A 37 -6.14 2.89 -6.57
N ALA A 38 -5.59 3.81 -7.37
CA ALA A 38 -5.23 3.53 -8.75
C ALA A 38 -4.15 2.44 -8.85
N LEU A 39 -3.12 2.51 -8.00
CA LEU A 39 -2.08 1.48 -7.91
C LEU A 39 -2.65 0.13 -7.42
N TYR A 40 -3.59 0.18 -6.47
CA TYR A 40 -4.28 -1.00 -5.97
C TYR A 40 -5.02 -1.71 -7.10
N LEU A 41 -5.84 -0.99 -7.86
CA LEU A 41 -6.56 -1.55 -9.00
C LEU A 41 -5.61 -2.04 -10.09
N ALA A 42 -4.56 -1.27 -10.41
CA ALA A 42 -3.55 -1.67 -11.40
C ALA A 42 -2.82 -2.96 -11.04
N SER A 43 -2.66 -3.28 -9.74
CA SER A 43 -2.04 -4.53 -9.28
C SER A 43 -2.78 -5.79 -9.73
N GLY A 44 -4.05 -5.66 -10.13
CA GLY A 44 -4.89 -6.74 -10.64
C GLY A 44 -4.62 -7.14 -12.09
N ILE A 45 -3.81 -6.38 -12.82
CA ILE A 45 -3.55 -6.61 -14.24
C ILE A 45 -2.48 -7.69 -14.40
N PHE A 46 -2.74 -8.71 -15.20
CA PHE A 46 -1.77 -9.77 -15.53
C PHE A 46 -1.86 -10.16 -17.01
N ILE A 47 -0.79 -10.76 -17.53
CA ILE A 47 -0.69 -11.18 -18.92
C ILE A 47 -0.48 -12.68 -18.97
N VAL A 48 -1.21 -13.36 -19.85
CA VAL A 48 -1.07 -14.78 -20.14
C VAL A 48 -0.40 -14.92 -21.51
N ALA A 49 0.69 -15.68 -21.58
CA ALA A 49 1.41 -15.89 -22.82
C ALA A 49 0.58 -16.73 -23.82
N PRO A 50 0.79 -16.59 -25.15
CA PRO A 50 0.06 -17.34 -26.18
C PRO A 50 0.14 -18.87 -26.06
N ASP A 51 1.22 -19.35 -25.46
CA ASP A 51 1.57 -20.75 -25.23
C ASP A 51 1.19 -21.24 -23.82
N GLU A 52 0.67 -20.37 -22.96
CA GLU A 52 0.25 -20.69 -21.59
C GLU A 52 -1.28 -20.56 -21.43
N GLN A 53 -1.85 -21.40 -20.56
CA GLN A 53 -3.24 -21.27 -20.14
C GLN A 53 -3.30 -20.86 -18.67
N GLY A 54 -3.83 -19.67 -18.40
CA GLY A 54 -4.11 -19.24 -17.04
C GLY A 54 -5.26 -20.06 -16.46
N VAL A 55 -5.00 -20.93 -15.48
CA VAL A 55 -6.07 -21.70 -14.82
C VAL A 55 -6.47 -21.00 -13.53
N VAL A 56 -7.69 -20.47 -13.49
CA VAL A 56 -8.23 -19.86 -12.27
C VAL A 56 -8.79 -20.96 -11.38
N ARG A 57 -8.15 -21.12 -10.21
CA ARG A 57 -8.60 -22.02 -9.15
C ARG A 57 -9.07 -21.21 -7.96
N ARG A 58 -10.23 -21.58 -7.42
CA ARG A 58 -10.75 -21.01 -6.17
C ARG A 58 -10.93 -22.14 -5.18
N PHE A 59 -10.20 -22.08 -4.06
CA PHE A 59 -10.15 -23.14 -3.05
C PHE A 59 -9.86 -24.54 -3.65
N GLY A 60 -8.93 -24.62 -4.61
CA GLY A 60 -8.59 -25.87 -5.30
C GLY A 60 -9.60 -26.33 -6.36
N LYS A 61 -10.78 -25.71 -6.46
CA LYS A 61 -11.76 -26.00 -7.51
C LYS A 61 -11.44 -25.22 -8.78
N PHE A 62 -11.46 -25.92 -9.92
CA PHE A 62 -11.35 -25.31 -11.24
C PHE A 62 -12.57 -24.43 -11.52
N ILE A 63 -12.34 -23.16 -11.86
CA ILE A 63 -13.40 -22.20 -12.19
C ILE A 63 -13.45 -21.99 -13.70
N ARG A 64 -12.33 -21.54 -14.30
CA ARG A 64 -12.25 -21.19 -15.72
C ARG A 64 -10.80 -21.10 -16.21
N ILE A 65 -10.65 -21.15 -17.52
CA ILE A 65 -9.39 -20.89 -18.24
C ILE A 65 -9.42 -19.44 -18.72
N GLU A 66 -8.34 -18.73 -18.51
CA GLU A 66 -8.11 -17.40 -19.08
C GLU A 66 -7.50 -17.53 -20.47
N SER A 67 -8.02 -16.73 -21.39
CA SER A 67 -7.47 -16.64 -22.74
C SER A 67 -6.09 -15.94 -22.72
N PRO A 68 -5.21 -16.26 -23.68
CA PRO A 68 -3.97 -15.53 -23.85
C PRO A 68 -4.20 -14.03 -24.07
N GLY A 69 -3.31 -13.21 -23.50
CA GLY A 69 -3.40 -11.74 -23.57
C GLY A 69 -3.56 -11.08 -22.20
N LEU A 70 -4.05 -9.83 -22.22
CA LEU A 70 -4.23 -9.00 -21.04
C LEU A 70 -5.50 -9.40 -20.28
N ASN A 71 -5.33 -9.85 -19.05
CA ASN A 71 -6.42 -10.25 -18.16
C ASN A 71 -6.43 -9.39 -16.89
N TYR A 72 -7.57 -9.36 -16.22
CA TYR A 72 -7.76 -8.57 -15.00
C TYR A 72 -8.34 -9.41 -13.87
N HIS A 73 -7.69 -9.35 -12.71
CA HIS A 73 -8.13 -9.93 -11.46
C HIS A 73 -8.41 -8.81 -10.47
N LEU A 74 -9.58 -8.80 -9.83
CA LEU A 74 -9.84 -7.84 -8.76
C LEU A 74 -8.92 -8.16 -7.57
N PRO A 75 -8.09 -7.22 -7.11
CA PRO A 75 -7.30 -7.43 -5.89
C PRO A 75 -8.23 -7.68 -4.69
N TYR A 76 -7.73 -8.34 -3.65
CA TYR A 76 -8.43 -8.75 -2.41
C TYR A 76 -9.43 -7.68 -1.88
N PRO A 77 -10.53 -7.98 -1.16
CA PRO A 77 -10.98 -9.23 -0.57
C PRO A 77 -12.13 -9.88 -1.37
N ILE A 78 -11.88 -10.26 -2.63
CA ILE A 78 -12.89 -10.97 -3.46
C ILE A 78 -12.94 -12.47 -3.15
#